data_AF-A0A6J5V923-F1
#
_entry.id   AF-A0A6J5V923-F1
#
_cell.length_a   1.000
_cell.length_b   1.000
_cell.length_c   1.000
_cell.angle_alpha   90.00
_cell.angle_beta   90.00
_cell.angle_gamma   90.00
#
_symmetry.space_group_name_H-M   'P 1'
#
loop_
_entity.id
_entity.type
_entity.pdbx_description
1 polymer ?
#
loop_
_entity_poly.entity_id
_entity_poly.type
_entity_poly.pdbx_seq_one_letter_code
_entity_poly.pdbx_strand_id
1 'polypeptide(L)'
;MATPHVSWSAAAIRSALMTTANPVDNSKRPIRDQGFNFTVASPLAMGDGQVDPNRALDPGMIYDATRQDYIKRIFAITRSNKYTCDNASSDLIMDKQ
;
A
#
# COMPACT_ATOMS: atom_id res chain seq x y z
N MET A 1 -23.03 -9.44 -5.66
CA MET A 1 -21.63 -9.90 -5.51
C MET A 1 -21.10 -9.23 -4.26
N ALA A 2 -20.89 -9.96 -3.17
CA ALA A 2 -20.44 -9.36 -1.90
C ALA A 2 -18.94 -9.07 -2.01
N THR A 3 -18.53 -7.84 -1.72
CA THR A 3 -17.11 -7.49 -1.57
C THR A 3 -16.60 -8.15 -0.29
N PRO A 4 -15.67 -9.11 -0.36
CA PRO A 4 -15.00 -9.57 0.85
C PRO A 4 -14.25 -8.37 1.42
N HIS A 5 -14.36 -8.17 2.74
CA HIS A 5 -13.64 -7.15 3.50
C HIS A 5 -14.15 -5.69 3.42
N VAL A 6 -15.48 -5.47 3.47
CA VAL A 6 -16.09 -4.13 3.59
C VAL A 6 -15.56 -3.30 4.78
N SER A 7 -15.02 -3.96 5.82
CA SER A 7 -14.51 -3.31 7.02
C SER A 7 -13.00 -3.04 7.02
N TRP A 8 -12.27 -3.36 5.95
CA TRP A 8 -10.83 -3.09 5.93
C TRP A 8 -10.53 -1.60 5.81
N SER A 9 -9.55 -1.14 6.57
CA SER A 9 -9.01 0.20 6.39
C SER A 9 -8.30 0.34 5.04
N ALA A 10 -8.10 1.57 4.58
CA ALA A 10 -7.27 1.83 3.40
C ALA A 10 -5.83 1.29 3.54
N ALA A 11 -5.27 1.29 4.75
CA ALA A 11 -3.96 0.73 5.04
C ALA A 11 -3.95 -0.80 4.92
N ALA A 12 -5.00 -1.47 5.43
CA ALA A 12 -5.18 -2.92 5.30
C ALA A 12 -5.31 -3.35 3.83
N ILE A 13 -6.11 -2.64 3.03
CA ILE A 13 -6.25 -2.90 1.59
C ILE A 13 -4.91 -2.73 0.88
N ARG A 14 -4.19 -1.64 1.14
CA ARG A 14 -2.85 -1.42 0.58
C ARG A 14 -1.89 -2.53 0.98
N SER A 15 -1.89 -2.94 2.24
CA SER A 15 -1.04 -4.02 2.72
C SER A 15 -1.32 -5.32 1.99
N ALA A 16 -2.60 -5.71 1.83
CA ALA A 16 -2.97 -6.94 1.15
C ALA A 16 -2.45 -6.95 -0.30
N LEU A 17 -2.64 -5.84 -1.03
CA LEU A 17 -2.16 -5.70 -2.41
C LEU A 17 -0.63 -5.79 -2.51
N MET A 18 0.07 -5.19 -1.56
CA MET A 18 1.53 -5.14 -1.50
C MET A 18 2.13 -6.51 -1.16
N THR A 19 1.68 -7.15 -0.07
CA THR A 19 2.26 -8.42 0.41
C THR A 19 1.94 -9.61 -0.49
N THR A 20 0.90 -9.52 -1.32
CA THR A 20 0.55 -10.57 -2.30
C THR A 20 0.96 -10.24 -3.72
N ALA A 21 1.62 -9.09 -3.96
CA ALA A 21 2.12 -8.74 -5.28
C ALA A 21 3.16 -9.76 -5.77
N ASN A 22 3.25 -9.89 -7.08
CA ASN A 22 4.12 -10.83 -7.75
C ASN A 22 5.36 -10.12 -8.32
N PRO A 23 6.58 -10.42 -7.84
CA PRO A 23 7.81 -9.80 -8.35
C PRO A 23 8.29 -10.40 -9.68
N VAL A 24 7.57 -11.39 -10.23
CA VAL A 24 7.89 -12.02 -11.52
C VAL A 24 6.86 -11.71 -12.61
N ASP A 25 7.34 -11.69 -13.85
CA ASP A 25 6.53 -11.52 -15.05
C ASP A 25 5.84 -12.83 -15.49
N ASN A 26 5.08 -12.74 -16.58
CA ASN A 26 4.40 -13.90 -17.19
C ASN A 26 5.36 -15.00 -17.70
N SER A 27 6.64 -14.68 -17.87
CA SER A 27 7.70 -15.64 -18.23
C SER A 27 8.33 -16.29 -17.00
N LYS A 28 7.78 -16.04 -15.80
CA LYS A 28 8.30 -16.49 -14.50
C LYS A 28 9.72 -15.99 -14.22
N ARG A 29 10.09 -14.83 -14.77
CA ARG A 29 11.38 -14.17 -14.53
C ARG A 29 11.16 -12.89 -13.73
N PRO A 30 12.17 -12.40 -13.00
CA PRO A 30 12.05 -11.11 -12.31
C PRO A 30 11.61 -10.00 -13.28
N ILE A 31 10.69 -9.15 -12.84
CA ILE A 31 10.24 -7.99 -13.63
C ILE A 31 11.46 -7.15 -14.03
N ARG A 32 11.43 -6.62 -15.26
CA ARG A 32 12.54 -5.84 -15.81
C ARG A 32 12.17 -4.37 -15.96
N ASP A 33 13.14 -3.50 -15.69
CA ASP A 33 13.01 -2.07 -15.85
C ASP A 33 13.43 -1.65 -17.27
N GLN A 34 12.45 -1.25 -18.09
CA GLN A 34 12.72 -0.77 -19.45
C GLN A 34 13.50 0.55 -19.46
N GLY A 35 13.36 1.40 -18.44
CA GLY A 35 14.08 2.66 -18.29
C GLY A 35 15.53 2.48 -17.86
N PHE A 36 15.90 1.28 -17.41
CA PHE A 36 17.25 0.94 -16.95
C PHE A 36 17.80 -0.29 -17.67
N ASN A 37 17.90 -0.22 -19.01
CA ASN A 37 18.51 -1.25 -19.87
C ASN A 37 17.98 -2.68 -19.64
N PHE A 38 16.69 -2.83 -19.31
CA PHE A 38 16.05 -4.12 -19.04
C PHE A 38 16.73 -4.92 -17.91
N THR A 39 17.39 -4.27 -16.97
CA THR A 39 17.86 -4.95 -15.75
C THR A 39 16.68 -5.37 -14.87
N VAL A 40 16.94 -6.17 -13.85
CA VAL A 40 15.93 -6.50 -12.82
C VAL A 40 15.42 -5.20 -12.19
N ALA A 41 14.10 -5.05 -12.15
CA ALA A 41 13.45 -3.88 -11.57
C ALA A 41 13.71 -3.82 -10.07
N SER A 42 14.12 -2.64 -9.60
CA SER A 42 14.26 -2.40 -8.17
C SER A 42 12.90 -2.17 -7.52
N PRO A 43 12.76 -2.31 -6.19
CA PRO A 43 11.54 -1.93 -5.49
C PRO A 43 11.13 -0.46 -5.72
N LEU A 44 12.06 0.42 -6.06
CA LEU A 44 11.74 1.80 -6.42
C LEU A 44 11.02 1.90 -7.79
N ALA A 45 11.31 0.98 -8.71
CA ALA A 45 10.70 0.94 -10.04
C ALA A 45 9.38 0.16 -10.07
N MET A 46 9.26 -0.91 -9.26
CA MET A 46 8.09 -1.82 -9.30
C MET A 46 7.29 -1.92 -8.00
N GLY A 47 7.71 -1.25 -6.92
CA GLY A 47 7.17 -1.49 -5.59
C GLY A 47 7.41 -2.94 -5.16
N ASP A 48 6.34 -3.60 -4.71
CA ASP A 48 6.38 -5.01 -4.28
C ASP A 48 6.16 -5.98 -5.46
N GLY A 49 5.89 -5.46 -6.67
CA GLY A 49 5.68 -6.23 -7.89
C GLY A 49 4.31 -5.97 -8.54
N GLN A 50 3.91 -6.86 -9.43
CA GLN A 50 2.62 -6.79 -10.12
C GLN A 50 1.47 -7.27 -9.22
N VAL A 51 0.37 -6.50 -9.17
CA VAL A 51 -0.80 -6.86 -8.36
C VAL A 51 -1.35 -8.23 -8.75
N ASP A 52 -1.60 -9.09 -7.75
CA ASP A 52 -2.36 -10.34 -7.87
C ASP A 52 -3.68 -10.19 -7.09
N PRO A 53 -4.79 -9.83 -7.76
CA PRO A 53 -6.05 -9.57 -7.08
C PRO A 53 -6.62 -10.79 -6.37
N ASN A 54 -6.43 -11.99 -6.92
CA ASN A 54 -6.98 -13.21 -6.36
C ASN A 54 -6.30 -13.55 -5.03
N ARG A 55 -4.98 -13.39 -4.97
CA ARG A 55 -4.23 -13.59 -3.73
C ARG A 55 -4.50 -12.49 -2.70
N ALA A 56 -4.74 -11.25 -3.14
CA ALA A 56 -5.05 -10.14 -2.25
C ALA A 56 -6.39 -10.29 -1.52
N LEU A 57 -7.30 -11.15 -1.99
CA LEU A 57 -8.56 -11.46 -1.31
C LEU A 57 -8.35 -12.21 0.01
N ASP A 58 -7.27 -12.99 0.13
CA ASP A 58 -6.89 -13.69 1.36
C ASP A 58 -5.36 -13.62 1.54
N PRO A 59 -4.84 -12.49 2.03
CA PRO A 59 -3.41 -12.25 2.14
C PRO A 59 -2.77 -13.02 3.32
N GLY A 60 -3.57 -13.69 4.15
CA GLY A 60 -3.15 -14.33 5.40
C GLY A 60 -2.83 -13.33 6.53
N MET A 61 -2.01 -12.33 6.26
CA MET A 61 -1.65 -11.27 7.22
C MET A 61 -1.67 -9.89 6.54
N ILE A 62 -2.19 -8.90 7.27
CA ILE A 62 -2.23 -7.50 6.86
C ILE A 62 -1.49 -6.61 7.88
N TYR A 63 -0.83 -5.57 7.38
CA TYR A 63 -0.26 -4.48 8.16
C TYR A 63 -1.24 -3.32 8.15
N ASP A 64 -2.06 -3.22 9.20
CA ASP A 64 -3.00 -2.11 9.35
C ASP A 64 -2.31 -0.89 10.00
N ALA A 65 -2.83 0.30 9.71
CA ALA A 65 -2.35 1.55 10.29
C ALA A 65 -3.51 2.53 10.50
N THR A 66 -3.53 3.15 11.66
CA THR A 66 -4.52 4.18 11.98
C THR A 66 -4.04 5.56 11.53
N ARG A 67 -4.96 6.52 11.45
CA ARG A 67 -4.63 7.93 11.17
C ARG A 67 -3.58 8.48 12.15
N GLN A 68 -3.69 8.10 13.42
CA GLN A 68 -2.78 8.52 14.49
C GLN A 68 -1.35 8.02 14.24
N ASP A 69 -1.17 6.86 13.60
CA ASP A 69 0.16 6.32 13.30
C ASP A 69 0.86 7.14 12.21
N TYR A 70 0.12 7.63 11.22
CA TYR A 70 0.64 8.56 10.22
C TYR A 70 1.03 9.91 10.84
N ILE A 71 0.22 10.46 11.74
CA ILE A 71 0.55 11.71 12.43
C ILE A 71 1.80 11.56 13.30
N LYS A 72 1.90 10.46 14.07
CA LYS A 72 3.11 10.14 14.84
C LYS A 72 4.34 10.07 13.93
N ARG A 73 4.21 9.45 12.74
CA ARG A 73 5.29 9.39 11.75
C ARG A 73 5.67 10.77 11.22
N ILE A 74 4.71 11.61 10.87
CA ILE A 74 4.96 12.99 10.40
C ILE A 74 5.64 13.82 11.50
N PHE A 75 5.16 13.71 12.73
CA PHE A 75 5.78 14.37 13.89
C PHE A 75 7.23 13.92 14.06
N ALA A 76 7.52 12.61 13.97
CA ALA A 76 8.88 12.10 14.10
C ALA A 76 9.84 12.66 13.03
N ILE A 77 9.35 12.88 11.80
CA ILE A 77 10.15 13.42 10.69
C ILE A 77 10.32 14.95 10.82
N THR A 78 9.23 15.66 11.07
CA THR A 78 9.21 17.14 11.07
C THR A 78 9.59 17.76 12.41
N ARG A 79 9.55 16.99 13.49
CA ARG A 79 9.63 17.43 14.89
C ARG A 79 8.62 18.53 15.21
N SER A 80 7.49 18.54 14.51
CA SER A 80 6.47 19.57 14.61
C SER A 80 5.12 19.00 15.01
N ASN A 81 4.53 19.55 16.07
CA ASN A 81 3.20 19.21 16.57
C ASN A 81 2.06 19.94 15.84
N LYS A 82 2.34 20.55 14.68
CA LYS A 82 1.34 21.32 13.90
C LYS A 82 0.30 20.45 13.20
N TYR A 83 0.51 19.14 13.13
CA TYR A 83 -0.40 18.21 12.45
C TYR A 83 -1.24 17.47 13.50
N THR A 84 -2.49 17.90 13.71
CA THR A 84 -3.45 17.23 14.61
C THR A 84 -4.66 16.71 13.84
N CYS A 85 -5.37 15.74 14.43
CA CYS A 85 -6.58 15.15 13.85
C CYS A 85 -7.81 16.08 13.91
N ASP A 86 -7.70 17.22 14.58
CA ASP A 86 -8.86 18.05 14.94
C ASP A 86 -9.49 18.70 13.71
N ASN A 87 -8.67 18.96 12.67
CA ASN A 87 -9.09 19.49 11.37
C ASN A 87 -8.59 18.58 10.24
N ALA A 88 -8.89 17.28 10.30
CA ALA A 88 -8.58 16.36 9.20
C ALA A 88 -9.23 16.89 7.90
N SER A 89 -8.41 17.23 6.90
CA SER A 89 -8.92 17.54 5.56
C SER A 89 -9.76 16.38 5.07
N SER A 90 -10.95 16.67 4.54
CA SER A 90 -11.83 15.68 3.92
C SER A 90 -11.14 14.88 2.82
N ASP A 91 -10.08 15.44 2.22
CA ASP A 91 -9.30 14.82 1.15
C ASP A 91 -8.42 13.65 1.62
N LEU A 92 -8.18 13.54 2.93
CA LEU A 92 -7.44 12.43 3.55
C LEU A 92 -8.35 11.29 4.03
N ILE A 93 -9.66 11.45 3.84
CA ILE A 93 -10.65 10.47 4.24
C ILE A 93 -11.13 9.74 2.98
N MET A 94 -10.46 8.63 2.64
CA MET A 94 -11.02 7.57 1.77
C MET A 94 -12.10 6.77 2.54
N ASP A 95 -12.91 7.45 3.34
CA ASP A 95 -13.94 6.85 4.19
C ASP A 95 -15.12 7.82 4.30
N LYS A 96 -15.85 7.96 3.19
CA LYS A 96 -17.30 8.13 3.19
C LYS A 96 -17.80 8.23 1.75
N GLN A 97 -18.31 7.11 1.26
CA GLN A 97 -19.64 7.10 0.68
C GLN A 97 -20.33 5.78 0.98
#